data_AF-A0AAV9Z056-F1
#
_entry.id   AF-A0AAV9Z056-F1
#
_cell.length_a   1.000
_cell.length_b   1.000
_cell.length_c   1.000
_cell.angle_alpha   90.00
_cell.angle_beta   90.00
_cell.angle_gamma   90.00
#
_symmetry.space_group_name_H-M   'P 1'
#
loop_
_entity.id
_entity.type
_entity.pdbx_description
1 polymer ?
#
loop_
_entity_poly.entity_id
_entity_poly.type
_entity_poly.pdbx_seq_one_letter_code
_entity_poly.pdbx_strand_id
1 'polypeptide(L)'
;MKSFTRLSLTVLLAASVHRVSANFQHTAATPLIISSIVPLGEYNLTVWSESSAPPVAIAEPATVACGTNDVTCSGSHKATSSICNQLINQLSANGGTVIGNSPRSICLGQGGNQCCVSWSAAVGNMPQGDLFNAANKVFHSCFGTTISGLARNVELNGGCVTQCLSNRPTGCE
;
A
#
# COMPACT_ATOMS: atom_id res chain seq x y z
N MET A 1 -33.91 -46.39 61.55
CA MET A 1 -33.56 -44.96 61.73
C MET A 1 -32.97 -44.40 60.44
N LYS A 2 -33.70 -43.44 59.87
CA LYS A 2 -33.40 -42.43 58.84
C LYS A 2 -32.07 -42.48 58.07
N SER A 3 -32.26 -42.71 56.76
CA SER A 3 -31.46 -42.30 55.61
C SER A 3 -30.94 -40.85 55.69
N PHE A 4 -29.70 -40.64 55.23
CA PHE A 4 -29.18 -39.34 54.80
C PHE A 4 -28.36 -39.52 53.52
N THR A 5 -29.06 -39.39 52.39
CA THR A 5 -28.46 -39.26 51.05
C THR A 5 -27.77 -37.89 50.94
N ARG A 6 -26.45 -37.86 50.80
CA ARG A 6 -25.71 -36.64 50.47
C ARG A 6 -25.77 -36.40 48.96
N LEU A 7 -26.54 -35.38 48.56
CA LEU A 7 -26.60 -34.85 47.21
C LEU A 7 -25.37 -33.96 46.99
N SER A 8 -24.41 -34.37 46.17
CA SER A 8 -23.27 -33.52 45.79
C SER A 8 -23.60 -32.82 44.47
N LEU A 9 -23.89 -31.52 44.57
CA LEU A 9 -24.17 -30.63 43.45
C LEU A 9 -22.84 -30.09 42.91
N THR A 10 -22.32 -30.65 41.84
CA THR A 10 -21.13 -30.10 41.15
C THR A 10 -21.58 -29.24 39.98
N VAL A 11 -21.37 -27.93 40.10
CA VAL A 11 -21.66 -26.91 39.10
C VAL A 11 -20.69 -27.07 37.92
N LEU A 12 -21.21 -27.38 36.72
CA LEU A 12 -20.42 -27.27 35.49
C LEU A 12 -20.31 -25.79 35.08
N LEU A 13 -19.12 -25.21 35.19
CA LEU A 13 -18.79 -23.97 34.48
C LEU A 13 -18.57 -24.30 32.99
N ALA A 14 -19.55 -23.96 32.16
CA ALA A 14 -19.36 -23.92 30.72
C ALA A 14 -18.61 -22.63 30.35
N ALA A 15 -17.31 -22.74 30.06
CA ALA A 15 -16.54 -21.65 29.47
C ALA A 15 -16.99 -21.46 28.01
N SER A 16 -17.78 -20.42 27.75
CA SER A 16 -18.19 -20.01 26.41
C SER A 16 -17.00 -19.36 25.69
N VAL A 17 -16.29 -20.16 24.90
CA VAL A 17 -15.27 -19.68 23.96
C VAL A 17 -15.97 -18.89 22.87
N HIS A 18 -16.06 -17.57 23.05
CA HIS A 18 -16.47 -16.66 22.00
C HIS A 18 -15.39 -16.65 20.93
N ARG A 19 -15.61 -17.39 19.84
CA ARG A 19 -14.86 -17.19 18.61
C ARG A 19 -15.20 -15.80 18.11
N VAL A 20 -14.31 -14.83 18.34
CA VAL A 20 -14.30 -13.59 17.58
C VAL A 20 -13.90 -13.97 16.16
N SER A 21 -14.89 -14.26 15.33
CA SER A 21 -14.70 -14.27 13.89
C SER A 21 -14.35 -12.83 13.50
N ALA A 22 -13.07 -12.55 13.34
CA ALA A 22 -12.63 -11.36 12.62
C ALA A 22 -13.22 -11.50 11.21
N ASN A 23 -14.31 -10.78 10.95
CA ASN A 23 -14.81 -10.56 9.59
C ASN A 23 -13.71 -9.81 8.85
N PHE A 24 -12.81 -10.54 8.21
CA PHE A 24 -12.01 -10.01 7.12
C PHE A 24 -12.97 -9.83 5.94
N GLN A 25 -13.76 -8.76 5.98
CA GLN A 25 -14.45 -8.29 4.80
C GLN A 25 -13.35 -7.96 3.79
N HIS A 26 -13.20 -8.85 2.81
CA HIS A 26 -12.52 -8.59 1.57
C HIS A 26 -13.35 -7.50 0.87
N THR A 27 -13.10 -6.24 1.23
CA THR A 27 -13.70 -5.10 0.54
C THR A 27 -13.22 -5.17 -0.90
N ALA A 28 -14.16 -5.30 -1.84
CA ALA A 28 -13.88 -5.18 -3.26
C ALA A 28 -13.02 -3.93 -3.49
N ALA A 29 -11.94 -4.07 -4.26
CA ALA A 29 -11.05 -2.97 -4.59
C ALA A 29 -11.89 -1.78 -5.11
N THR A 30 -11.84 -0.66 -4.40
CA THR A 30 -12.48 0.58 -4.84
C THR A 30 -11.82 1.02 -6.15
N PRO A 31 -12.60 1.35 -7.20
CA PRO A 31 -11.99 1.72 -8.47
C PRO A 31 -11.15 3.00 -8.33
N LEU A 32 -9.95 2.99 -8.91
CA LEU A 32 -9.10 4.17 -9.00
C LEU A 32 -9.58 5.11 -10.11
N ILE A 33 -9.58 6.41 -9.84
CA ILE A 33 -9.87 7.49 -10.79
C ILE A 33 -8.65 8.41 -10.93
N ILE A 34 -8.51 9.06 -12.08
CA ILE A 34 -7.47 10.07 -12.30
C ILE A 34 -7.85 11.32 -11.49
N SER A 35 -6.99 11.74 -10.57
CA SER A 35 -7.16 12.96 -9.78
C SER A 35 -6.42 14.16 -10.37
N SER A 36 -5.25 13.93 -10.97
CA SER A 36 -4.51 14.98 -11.66
C SER A 36 -3.61 14.45 -12.77
N ILE A 37 -3.31 15.31 -13.74
CA ILE A 37 -2.34 15.06 -14.81
C ILE A 37 -1.43 16.30 -14.90
N VAL A 38 -0.12 16.07 -14.80
CA VAL A 38 0.91 17.11 -14.97
C VAL A 38 1.74 16.80 -16.22
N PRO A 39 1.67 17.63 -17.27
CA PRO A 39 2.48 17.45 -18.46
C PRO A 39 3.94 17.85 -18.19
N LEU A 40 4.88 17.00 -18.58
CA LEU A 40 6.33 17.14 -18.40
C LEU A 40 7.06 16.99 -19.74
N GLY A 41 6.66 17.79 -20.73
CA GLY A 41 7.15 17.67 -22.11
C GLY A 41 6.53 16.47 -22.82
N GLU A 42 7.33 15.46 -23.17
CA GLU A 42 6.84 14.22 -23.79
C GLU A 42 6.18 13.23 -22.81
N TYR A 43 6.26 13.52 -21.51
CA TYR A 43 5.75 12.66 -20.43
C TYR A 43 4.51 13.26 -19.78
N ASN A 44 3.69 12.39 -19.22
CA ASN A 44 2.60 12.79 -18.32
C ASN A 44 2.78 12.11 -16.97
N LEU A 45 2.79 12.90 -15.90
CA LEU A 45 2.68 12.42 -14.53
C LEU A 45 1.20 12.38 -14.17
N THR A 46 0.67 11.20 -13.90
CA THR A 46 -0.75 10.98 -13.57
C THR A 46 -0.87 10.48 -12.14
N VAL A 47 -1.69 11.16 -11.35
CA VAL A 47 -2.03 10.75 -9.97
C VAL A 47 -3.38 10.05 -9.99
N TRP A 48 -3.46 8.88 -9.36
CA TRP A 48 -4.69 8.10 -9.24
C TRP A 48 -5.15 8.02 -7.78
N SER A 49 -6.44 8.21 -7.53
CA SER A 49 -7.07 8.18 -6.20
C SER A 49 -8.29 7.26 -6.15
N GLU A 50 -8.68 6.82 -4.96
CA GLU A 50 -9.91 6.03 -4.79
C GLU A 50 -11.16 6.88 -5.08
N SER A 51 -12.15 6.29 -5.77
CA SER A 51 -13.34 7.02 -6.26
C SER A 51 -14.26 7.61 -5.18
N SER A 52 -14.16 7.21 -3.90
CA SER A 52 -15.07 7.70 -2.83
C SER A 52 -14.72 7.26 -1.40
N ALA A 53 -13.49 6.85 -1.10
CA ALA A 53 -13.15 6.49 0.28
C ALA A 53 -12.90 7.75 1.14
N PRO A 54 -13.58 7.94 2.29
CA PRO A 54 -13.12 8.91 3.28
C PRO A 54 -11.69 8.52 3.68
N PRO A 55 -10.79 9.49 3.91
CA PRO A 55 -9.44 9.19 4.35
C PRO A 55 -9.54 8.34 5.62
N VAL A 56 -8.87 7.18 5.63
CA VAL A 56 -8.68 6.45 6.88
C VAL A 56 -7.89 7.38 7.78
N ALA A 57 -8.52 7.90 8.83
CA ALA A 57 -7.81 8.60 9.89
C ALA A 57 -6.83 7.60 10.49
N ILE A 58 -5.54 7.79 10.20
CA ILE A 58 -4.47 7.04 10.88
C ILE A 58 -4.57 7.50 12.33
N ALA A 59 -4.97 6.60 13.23
CA ALA A 59 -5.00 6.87 14.66
C ALA A 59 -3.62 7.39 15.10
N GLU A 60 -3.59 8.26 16.12
CA GLU A 60 -2.38 8.85 16.71
C GLU A 60 -1.19 7.88 16.73
N PRO A 61 0.03 8.35 16.41
CA PRO A 61 1.17 7.47 16.19
C PRO A 61 1.61 6.85 17.53
N ALA A 62 1.12 5.63 17.81
CA ALA A 62 2.03 4.63 18.32
C ALA A 62 3.08 4.46 17.23
N THR A 63 4.35 4.74 17.51
CA THR A 63 5.45 4.56 16.56
C THR A 63 5.49 3.11 16.12
N VAL A 64 4.75 2.77 15.07
CA VAL A 64 4.87 1.48 14.40
C VAL A 64 6.19 1.57 13.69
N ALA A 65 7.23 0.94 14.25
CA ALA A 65 8.46 0.74 13.53
C ALA A 65 8.13 -0.14 12.32
N CYS A 66 7.93 0.48 11.16
CA CYS A 66 7.76 -0.27 9.93
C CYS A 66 9.03 -1.11 9.69
N GLY A 67 8.86 -2.32 9.16
CA GLY A 67 9.93 -3.28 8.95
C GLY A 67 10.99 -2.84 7.92
N THR A 68 11.85 -3.77 7.51
CA THR A 68 13.09 -3.52 6.74
C THR A 68 12.91 -3.16 5.25
N ASN A 69 11.69 -2.87 4.79
CA ASN A 69 11.40 -2.64 3.37
C ASN A 69 11.82 -3.81 2.48
N ASP A 70 11.42 -5.03 2.83
CA ASP A 70 11.85 -6.24 2.12
C ASP A 70 11.30 -6.26 0.70
N VAL A 71 12.20 -6.44 -0.27
CA VAL A 71 11.87 -6.40 -1.69
C VAL A 71 11.54 -7.80 -2.21
N THR A 72 10.48 -7.90 -3.01
CA THR A 72 10.16 -9.09 -3.81
C THR A 72 9.94 -8.68 -5.25
N CYS A 73 10.68 -9.30 -6.16
CA CYS A 73 10.57 -9.06 -7.60
C CYS A 73 9.50 -9.94 -8.24
N SER A 74 8.85 -9.41 -9.29
CA SER A 74 7.77 -10.09 -9.99
C SER A 74 8.07 -10.28 -11.48
N GLY A 75 7.58 -11.40 -12.02
CA GLY A 75 7.59 -11.70 -13.45
C GLY A 75 6.50 -10.99 -14.24
N SER A 76 5.48 -10.45 -13.57
CA SER A 76 4.27 -9.90 -14.18
C SER A 76 4.25 -8.38 -14.17
N HIS A 77 3.47 -7.76 -15.07
CA HIS A 77 3.18 -6.31 -15.07
C HIS A 77 4.44 -5.44 -15.10
N LYS A 78 5.41 -5.85 -15.91
CA LYS A 78 6.72 -5.22 -16.01
C LYS A 78 6.63 -3.90 -16.77
N ALA A 79 7.29 -2.88 -16.23
CA ALA A 79 7.51 -1.59 -16.89
C ALA A 79 8.95 -1.52 -17.40
N THR A 80 9.21 -0.76 -18.48
CA THR A 80 10.56 -0.56 -18.98
C THR A 80 11.42 0.16 -17.93
N SER A 81 12.67 -0.26 -17.75
CA SER A 81 13.55 0.32 -16.72
C SER A 81 13.79 1.83 -16.92
N SER A 82 13.87 2.30 -18.17
CA SER A 82 14.05 3.73 -18.48
C SER A 82 12.92 4.60 -17.91
N ILE A 83 11.65 4.23 -18.15
CA ILE A 83 10.49 4.99 -17.68
C ILE A 83 10.36 4.91 -16.15
N CYS A 84 10.72 3.78 -15.53
CA CYS A 84 10.75 3.69 -14.07
C CYS A 84 11.86 4.54 -13.44
N ASN A 85 13.05 4.58 -14.04
CA ASN A 85 14.13 5.44 -13.57
C ASN A 85 13.73 6.92 -13.67
N GLN A 86 13.04 7.30 -14.75
CA GLN A 86 12.51 8.67 -14.89
C GLN A 86 11.44 8.99 -13.84
N LEU A 87 10.50 8.07 -13.57
CA LEU A 87 9.52 8.25 -12.50
C LEU A 87 10.22 8.47 -11.15
N ILE A 88 11.22 7.64 -10.82
CA ILE A 88 12.00 7.77 -9.58
C ILE A 88 12.69 9.13 -9.49
N ASN A 89 13.29 9.60 -10.59
CA ASN A 89 13.87 10.94 -10.66
C ASN A 89 12.82 12.04 -10.45
N GLN A 90 11.61 11.89 -10.98
CA GLN A 90 10.52 12.84 -10.76
C GLN A 90 10.07 12.85 -9.30
N LEU A 91 10.00 11.71 -8.61
CA LEU A 91 9.67 11.65 -7.19
C LEU A 91 10.71 12.39 -6.33
N SER A 92 11.99 12.25 -6.67
CA SER A 92 13.06 12.99 -5.99
C SER A 92 13.03 14.49 -6.31
N ALA A 93 12.83 14.87 -7.58
CA ALA A 93 12.84 16.27 -8.01
C ALA A 93 11.63 17.05 -7.46
N ASN A 94 10.48 16.40 -7.36
CA ASN A 94 9.25 16.95 -6.80
C ASN A 94 9.09 16.58 -5.32
N GLY A 95 10.19 16.32 -4.61
CA GLY A 95 10.16 15.77 -3.25
C GLY A 95 9.33 16.58 -2.25
N GLY A 96 9.23 17.91 -2.43
CA GLY A 96 8.40 18.80 -1.60
C GLY A 96 6.95 18.95 -2.05
N THR A 97 6.56 18.41 -3.21
CA THR A 97 5.18 18.45 -3.69
C THR A 97 4.33 17.50 -2.88
N VAL A 98 3.34 18.04 -2.18
CA VAL A 98 2.40 17.25 -1.39
C VAL A 98 1.40 16.58 -2.32
N ILE A 99 1.27 15.26 -2.18
CA ILE A 99 0.22 14.49 -2.83
C ILE A 99 -1.06 14.66 -1.99
N GLY A 100 -2.18 14.95 -2.65
CA GLY A 100 -3.45 15.26 -2.01
C GLY A 100 -4.07 14.13 -1.19
N ASN A 101 -5.35 14.24 -0.86
CA ASN A 101 -6.05 13.23 -0.08
C ASN A 101 -6.38 11.98 -0.92
N SER A 102 -6.08 10.79 -0.38
CA SER A 102 -6.46 9.48 -0.94
C SER A 102 -5.89 9.03 -2.32
N PRO A 103 -4.67 9.42 -2.73
CA PRO A 103 -4.02 8.77 -3.86
C PRO A 103 -3.61 7.34 -3.49
N ARG A 104 -3.54 6.47 -4.50
CA ARG A 104 -3.08 5.07 -4.40
C ARG A 104 -1.92 4.78 -5.35
N SER A 105 -1.70 5.65 -6.32
CA SER A 105 -0.55 5.58 -7.21
C SER A 105 -0.19 6.90 -7.88
N ILE A 106 1.07 6.97 -8.31
CA ILE A 106 1.62 7.96 -9.22
C ILE A 106 2.25 7.22 -10.39
N CYS A 107 1.85 7.56 -11.61
CA CYS A 107 2.35 6.97 -12.83
C CYS A 107 3.02 8.01 -13.72
N LEU A 108 4.14 7.63 -14.34
CA LEU A 108 4.76 8.36 -15.45
C LEU A 108 4.53 7.58 -16.73
N GLY A 109 3.87 8.20 -17.71
CA GLY A 109 3.59 7.61 -19.02
C GLY A 109 4.32 8.33 -20.17
N GLN A 110 4.75 7.57 -21.17
CA GLN A 110 5.32 8.05 -22.44
C GLN A 110 5.04 7.04 -23.57
N GLY A 111 4.45 7.48 -24.67
CA GLY A 111 4.33 6.67 -25.90
C GLY A 111 3.67 5.29 -25.71
N GLY A 112 2.69 5.17 -24.82
CA GLY A 112 2.01 3.90 -24.52
C GLY A 112 2.72 3.01 -23.49
N ASN A 113 3.93 3.38 -23.06
CA ASN A 113 4.60 2.78 -21.91
C ASN A 113 4.32 3.59 -20.65
N GLN A 114 4.29 2.93 -19.50
CA GLN A 114 4.21 3.62 -18.21
C GLN A 114 4.96 2.86 -17.12
N CYS A 115 5.41 3.59 -16.11
CA CYS A 115 5.77 3.04 -14.82
C CYS A 115 4.91 3.71 -13.75
N CYS A 116 4.56 2.96 -12.72
CA CYS A 116 3.71 3.40 -11.63
C CYS A 116 4.34 2.99 -10.31
N VAL A 117 4.37 3.94 -9.37
CA VAL A 117 4.49 3.66 -7.95
C VAL A 117 3.07 3.58 -7.41
N SER A 118 2.70 2.46 -6.81
CA SER A 118 1.40 2.25 -6.17
C SER A 118 1.60 1.74 -4.74
N TRP A 119 0.60 1.89 -3.88
CA TRP A 119 0.70 1.40 -2.50
C TRP A 119 -0.62 0.82 -1.98
N SER A 120 -0.53 0.03 -0.91
CA SER A 120 -1.61 -0.88 -0.46
C SER A 120 -2.72 -0.26 0.37
N ALA A 121 -2.58 0.99 0.80
CA ALA A 121 -3.58 1.70 1.61
C ALA A 121 -3.69 3.17 1.18
N ALA A 122 -4.85 3.81 1.32
CA ALA A 122 -4.95 5.25 1.06
C ALA A 122 -4.09 6.01 2.08
N VAL A 123 -3.09 6.75 1.60
CA VAL A 123 -2.22 7.63 2.40
C VAL A 123 -2.29 9.01 1.76
N GLY A 124 -2.75 10.01 2.51
CA GLY A 124 -2.90 11.38 2.04
C GLY A 124 -1.93 12.34 2.71
N ASN A 125 -1.80 13.54 2.14
CA ASN A 125 -1.00 14.65 2.69
C ASN A 125 0.48 14.27 2.94
N MET A 126 1.05 13.49 2.03
CA MET A 126 2.46 13.10 2.09
C MET A 126 3.25 13.75 0.94
N PRO A 127 4.51 14.14 1.14
CA PRO A 127 5.39 14.58 0.06
C PRO A 127 5.65 13.44 -0.95
N GLN A 128 5.79 13.76 -2.24
CA GLN A 128 6.18 12.77 -3.25
C GLN A 128 7.53 12.10 -2.95
N GLY A 129 8.42 12.80 -2.25
CA GLY A 129 9.73 12.29 -1.84
C GLY A 129 9.65 11.03 -0.95
N ASP A 130 8.56 10.86 -0.19
CA ASP A 130 8.39 9.70 0.69
C ASP A 130 8.29 8.39 -0.10
N LEU A 131 7.86 8.46 -1.37
CA LEU A 131 7.78 7.31 -2.26
C LEU A 131 9.15 6.89 -2.82
N PHE A 132 10.14 7.80 -2.84
CA PHE A 132 11.41 7.59 -3.53
C PHE A 132 12.18 6.38 -3.01
N ASN A 133 12.38 6.27 -1.70
CA ASN A 133 13.30 5.30 -1.11
C ASN A 133 12.91 3.85 -1.44
N ALA A 134 11.64 3.50 -1.27
CA ALA A 134 11.16 2.15 -1.55
C ALA A 134 11.12 1.86 -3.07
N ALA A 135 10.64 2.79 -3.90
CA ALA A 135 10.67 2.66 -5.35
C ALA A 135 12.09 2.44 -5.88
N ASN A 136 13.05 3.23 -5.39
CA ASN A 136 14.46 3.13 -5.77
C ASN A 136 15.08 1.80 -5.32
N LYS A 137 14.71 1.30 -4.14
CA LYS A 137 15.15 -0.01 -3.65
C LYS A 137 14.61 -1.15 -4.52
N VAL A 138 13.33 -1.11 -4.91
CA VAL A 138 12.73 -2.10 -5.82
C VAL A 138 13.43 -2.07 -7.18
N PHE A 139 13.66 -0.88 -7.74
CA PHE A 139 14.34 -0.70 -9.02
C PHE A 139 15.72 -1.36 -9.06
N HIS A 140 16.53 -1.13 -8.03
CA HIS A 140 17.88 -1.68 -7.95
C HIS A 140 17.92 -3.17 -7.60
N SER A 141 16.96 -3.66 -6.81
CA SER A 141 16.91 -5.07 -6.40
C SER A 141 16.35 -5.98 -7.52
N CYS A 142 15.39 -5.48 -8.30
CA CYS A 142 14.74 -6.20 -9.39
C CYS A 142 15.37 -5.94 -10.76
N PHE A 143 16.59 -5.41 -10.75
CA PHE A 143 17.43 -5.00 -11.87
C PHE A 143 17.19 -5.76 -13.19
N GLY A 144 17.09 -5.02 -14.30
CA GLY A 144 16.90 -5.57 -15.64
C GLY A 144 16.43 -4.52 -16.66
N THR A 145 16.12 -4.96 -17.88
CA THR A 145 15.52 -4.10 -18.92
C THR A 145 14.06 -3.74 -18.63
N THR A 146 13.41 -4.53 -17.77
CA THR A 146 12.05 -4.29 -17.31
C THR A 146 11.94 -4.61 -15.82
N ILE A 147 11.18 -3.80 -15.09
CA ILE A 147 11.11 -3.80 -13.64
C ILE A 147 9.67 -4.09 -13.21
N SER A 148 9.54 -4.98 -12.23
CA SER A 148 8.31 -5.20 -11.48
C SER A 148 8.67 -5.77 -10.12
N GLY A 149 8.10 -5.20 -9.06
CA GLY A 149 8.31 -5.68 -7.72
C GLY A 149 7.59 -4.85 -6.68
N LEU A 150 7.74 -5.27 -5.43
CA LEU A 150 7.16 -4.61 -4.27
C LEU A 150 8.16 -4.56 -3.12
N ALA A 151 8.02 -3.55 -2.27
CA ALA A 151 8.65 -3.43 -0.97
C ALA A 151 7.55 -3.47 0.10
N ARG A 152 7.69 -4.35 1.10
CA ARG A 152 6.73 -4.47 2.22
C ARG A 152 7.18 -3.67 3.42
N ASN A 153 6.22 -3.22 4.23
CA ASN A 153 6.45 -2.47 5.46
C ASN A 153 7.16 -1.13 5.21
N VAL A 154 6.72 -0.40 4.19
CA VAL A 154 7.17 0.94 3.87
C VAL A 154 6.42 1.94 4.74
N GLU A 155 7.15 2.73 5.50
CA GLU A 155 6.59 3.86 6.24
C GLU A 155 6.22 4.98 5.26
N LEU A 156 4.93 5.30 5.19
CA LEU A 156 4.41 6.47 4.50
C LEU A 156 3.49 7.22 5.46
N ASN A 157 3.82 8.48 5.75
CA ASN A 157 3.04 9.37 6.62
C ASN A 157 2.56 8.72 7.94
N GLY A 158 3.45 8.00 8.63
CA GLY A 158 3.17 7.34 9.91
C GLY A 158 2.42 6.00 9.82
N GLY A 159 2.10 5.51 8.62
CA GLY A 159 1.51 4.19 8.40
C GLY A 159 2.45 3.23 7.65
N CYS A 160 2.34 1.93 7.92
CA CYS A 160 3.10 0.92 7.17
C CYS A 160 2.27 0.37 6.01
N VAL A 161 2.79 0.49 4.79
CA VAL A 161 2.16 0.00 3.58
C VAL A 161 3.06 -0.96 2.81
N THR A 162 2.50 -1.63 1.80
CA THR A 162 3.30 -2.17 0.70
C THR A 162 3.38 -1.13 -0.40
N GLN A 163 4.56 -0.91 -0.98
CA GLN A 163 4.76 -0.05 -2.15
C GLN A 163 5.25 -0.89 -3.33
N CYS A 164 4.66 -0.69 -4.50
CA CYS A 164 4.91 -1.48 -5.70
C CYS A 164 5.41 -0.58 -6.83
N LEU A 165 6.35 -1.09 -7.62
CA LEU A 165 6.85 -0.47 -8.85
C LEU A 165 6.54 -1.39 -10.02
N SER A 166 5.69 -0.96 -10.94
CA SER A 166 5.21 -1.81 -12.06
C SER A 166 4.65 -0.96 -13.21
N ASN A 167 4.06 -1.58 -14.25
CA ASN A 167 3.32 -0.85 -15.30
C ASN A 167 1.83 -0.64 -14.96
N ARG A 168 1.42 -0.85 -13.71
CA ARG A 168 0.02 -0.74 -13.28
C ARG A 168 -0.16 0.23 -12.11
N PRO A 169 -1.20 1.10 -12.17
CA PRO A 169 -1.58 1.94 -11.04
C PRO A 169 -2.13 1.15 -9.84
N THR A 170 -2.60 -0.08 -10.08
CA THR A 170 -3.16 -0.99 -9.06
C THR A 170 -2.18 -2.10 -8.66
N GLY A 171 -0.86 -1.86 -8.77
CA GLY A 171 0.16 -2.90 -8.58
C GLY A 171 0.24 -3.49 -7.16
N CYS A 172 -0.33 -2.80 -6.18
CA CYS A 172 -0.30 -3.12 -4.74
C CYS A 172 -1.68 -3.45 -4.15
N GLU A 173 -2.66 -3.69 -5.00
CA GLU A 173 -4.01 -4.15 -4.62
C GLU A 173 -4.09 -5.69 -4.57
#